data_AF-A0A6J0RI70-F1
#
_entry.id   AF-A0A6J0RI70-F1
#
_cell.length_a   1.000
_cell.length_b   1.000
_cell.length_c   1.000
_cell.angle_alpha   90.00
_cell.angle_beta   90.00
_cell.angle_gamma   90.00
#
_symmetry.space_group_name_H-M   'P 1'
#
loop_
_entity.id
_entity.type
_entity.pdbx_description
1 polymer ?
#
loop_
_entity_poly.entity_id
_entity_poly.type
_entity_poly.pdbx_seq_one_letter_code
_entity_poly.pdbx_strand_id
1 'polypeptide(L)'
;MGKPTFGRCITPNGRPGSCVILQHCKKLYSLLLNQPLHDVNRLYLSQSQCGYLNRKVLICCPDQNSTPLILTQATVKPIKLEQGFKKAVLLDKIPLESTKTRKLPRPSKCGQMTSSRIYGGNATKIDEYPWMALIEYTK
;
A
#
# COMPACT_ATOMS: atom_id res chain seq x y z
N MET A 1 -13.93 9.49 -20.83
CA MET A 1 -14.26 9.68 -19.40
C MET A 1 -13.37 8.76 -18.58
N GLY A 2 -12.31 9.28 -17.97
CA GLY A 2 -11.38 8.48 -17.16
C GLY A 2 -11.99 8.07 -15.82
N LYS A 3 -11.65 6.89 -15.32
CA LYS A 3 -12.08 6.40 -14.01
C LYS A 3 -11.30 7.14 -12.90
N PRO A 4 -11.96 7.62 -11.81
CA PRO A 4 -11.25 8.28 -10.71
C PRO A 4 -10.32 7.27 -10.02
N THR A 5 -9.01 7.60 -9.98
CA THR A 5 -7.97 6.80 -9.33
C THR A 5 -7.41 7.59 -8.14
N PHE A 6 -7.33 6.92 -6.98
CA PHE A 6 -6.94 7.52 -5.70
C PHE A 6 -5.49 7.20 -5.30
N GLY A 7 -4.75 6.54 -6.20
CA GLY A 7 -3.35 6.17 -6.00
C GLY A 7 -2.99 4.85 -6.69
N ARG A 8 -1.69 4.57 -6.79
CA ARG A 8 -1.17 3.27 -7.21
C ARG A 8 -1.10 2.32 -6.01
N CYS A 9 -1.40 1.04 -6.25
CA CYS A 9 -1.40 0.01 -5.22
C CYS A 9 -0.88 -1.31 -5.79
N ILE A 10 -0.56 -2.26 -4.91
CA ILE A 10 -0.20 -3.62 -5.27
C ILE A 10 -1.34 -4.54 -4.81
N THR A 11 -1.87 -5.34 -5.72
CA THR A 11 -2.91 -6.32 -5.41
C THR A 11 -2.35 -7.45 -4.52
N PRO A 12 -3.19 -8.19 -3.78
CA PRO A 12 -2.73 -9.33 -2.97
C PRO A 12 -1.96 -10.39 -3.79
N ASN A 13 -2.20 -10.46 -5.10
CA ASN A 13 -1.50 -11.33 -6.04
C ASN A 13 -0.15 -10.76 -6.53
N GLY A 14 0.35 -9.67 -5.93
CA GLY A 14 1.62 -9.03 -6.29
C GLY A 14 1.58 -8.21 -7.59
N ARG A 15 0.40 -7.99 -8.19
CA ARG A 15 0.29 -7.23 -9.45
C ARG A 15 0.05 -5.75 -9.19
N PRO A 16 0.68 -4.85 -9.97
CA PRO A 16 0.40 -3.42 -9.88
C PRO A 16 -1.04 -3.13 -10.32
N GLY A 17 -1.66 -2.19 -9.61
CA GLY A 17 -3.02 -1.76 -9.87
C GLY A 17 -3.28 -0.33 -9.38
N SER A 18 -4.54 0.07 -9.53
CA SER A 18 -5.02 1.39 -9.15
C SER A 18 -6.07 1.28 -8.03
N CYS A 19 -5.92 2.12 -7.01
CA CYS A 19 -6.86 2.22 -5.89
C CYS A 19 -8.09 3.00 -6.34
N VAL A 20 -9.25 2.33 -6.39
CA VAL A 20 -10.47 2.82 -7.05
C VAL A 20 -11.70 2.34 -6.29
N ILE A 21 -12.84 3.02 -6.45
CA ILE A 21 -14.10 2.57 -5.82
C ILE A 21 -14.49 1.20 -6.38
N LEU A 22 -14.95 0.31 -5.50
CA LEU A 22 -15.35 -1.07 -5.82
C LEU A 22 -16.28 -1.17 -7.05
N GLN A 23 -17.29 -0.30 -7.12
CA GLN A 23 -18.24 -0.22 -8.23
C GLN A 23 -17.59 0.03 -9.60
N HIS A 24 -16.43 0.71 -9.61
CA HIS A 24 -15.74 1.02 -10.84
C HIS A 24 -14.77 -0.09 -11.28
N CYS A 25 -14.50 -1.11 -10.45
CA CYS A 25 -13.66 -2.24 -10.82
C CYS A 25 -14.51 -3.41 -11.32
N LYS A 26 -14.75 -3.50 -12.64
CA LYS A 26 -15.59 -4.54 -13.25
C LYS A 26 -15.21 -5.96 -12.81
N LYS A 27 -13.91 -6.23 -12.69
CA LYS A 27 -13.36 -7.55 -12.34
C LYS A 27 -13.70 -8.01 -10.92
N LEU A 28 -13.71 -7.11 -9.95
CA LEU A 28 -14.05 -7.42 -8.55
C LEU A 28 -15.56 -7.24 -8.31
N TYR A 29 -16.19 -6.33 -9.05
CA TYR A 29 -17.64 -6.14 -9.00
C TYR A 29 -18.40 -7.37 -9.52
N SER A 30 -17.90 -8.02 -10.57
CA SER A 30 -18.49 -9.26 -11.09
C SER A 30 -18.43 -10.42 -10.10
N LEU A 31 -17.46 -10.44 -9.19
CA LEU A 31 -17.42 -11.45 -8.13
C LEU A 31 -18.61 -11.29 -7.19
N LEU A 32 -19.01 -10.06 -6.87
CA LEU A 32 -20.15 -9.77 -5.98
C LEU A 32 -21.50 -10.10 -6.59
N LEU A 33 -21.61 -10.09 -7.93
CA LEU A 33 -22.84 -10.39 -8.65
C LEU A 33 -23.10 -11.90 -8.76
N ASN A 34 -22.05 -12.71 -8.78
CA ASN A 34 -22.17 -14.17 -8.90
C ASN A 34 -22.26 -14.79 -7.50
N GLN A 35 -23.49 -15.00 -7.01
CA GLN A 35 -23.73 -15.81 -5.81
C GLN A 35 -23.75 -17.32 -6.12
N PRO A 36 -23.32 -18.18 -5.18
CA PRO A 36 -22.82 -17.85 -3.84
C PRO A 36 -21.36 -17.36 -3.84
N LEU A 37 -21.09 -16.35 -3.00
CA LEU A 37 -19.75 -15.76 -2.88
C LEU A 37 -18.83 -16.73 -2.13
N HIS A 38 -17.91 -17.38 -2.84
CA HIS A 38 -16.93 -18.30 -2.24
C HIS A 38 -16.04 -17.57 -1.22
N ASP A 39 -15.72 -18.20 -0.08
CA ASP A 39 -14.97 -17.56 1.01
C ASP A 39 -13.59 -17.04 0.59
N VAL A 40 -12.96 -17.67 -0.40
CA VAL A 40 -11.70 -17.20 -1.01
C VAL A 40 -11.88 -15.82 -1.65
N ASN A 41 -13.01 -15.57 -2.30
CA ASN A 41 -13.30 -14.28 -2.91
C ASN A 41 -13.57 -13.20 -1.85
N ARG A 42 -14.17 -13.57 -0.72
CA ARG A 42 -14.33 -12.66 0.44
C ARG A 42 -12.98 -12.25 1.01
N LEU A 43 -12.08 -13.20 1.22
CA LEU A 43 -10.74 -12.91 1.71
C LEU A 43 -9.98 -12.01 0.74
N TYR A 44 -10.05 -12.30 -0.56
CA TYR A 44 -9.40 -11.48 -1.59
C TYR A 44 -9.94 -10.04 -1.64
N LEU A 45 -11.26 -9.86 -1.51
CA LEU A 45 -11.90 -8.54 -1.43
C LEU A 45 -11.43 -7.77 -0.18
N SER A 46 -11.34 -8.45 0.96
CA SER A 46 -10.84 -7.86 2.20
C SER A 46 -9.37 -7.44 2.10
N GLN A 47 -8.50 -8.26 1.49
CA GLN A 47 -7.08 -7.97 1.34
C GLN A 47 -6.79 -6.92 0.27
N SER A 48 -7.66 -6.80 -0.73
CA SER A 48 -7.51 -5.80 -1.79
C SER A 48 -7.94 -4.40 -1.36
N GLN A 49 -8.40 -4.21 -0.12
CA GLN A 49 -8.88 -2.92 0.34
C GLN A 49 -7.74 -1.92 0.55
N CYS A 50 -7.79 -0.78 -0.16
CA CYS A 50 -6.76 0.26 -0.10
C CYS A 50 -7.22 1.54 0.62
N GLY A 51 -8.51 1.65 0.97
CA GLY A 51 -9.01 2.79 1.75
C GLY A 51 -10.53 2.92 1.78
N TYR A 52 -11.01 4.05 2.28
CA TYR A 52 -12.41 4.45 2.31
C TYR A 52 -12.56 5.89 1.85
N LEU A 53 -13.58 6.16 1.05
CA LEU A 53 -13.93 7.51 0.61
C LEU A 53 -15.44 7.69 0.65
N ASN A 54 -15.95 8.66 1.41
CA ASN A 54 -17.37 8.98 1.51
C ASN A 54 -18.25 7.74 1.80
N ARG A 55 -17.86 6.93 2.80
CA ARG A 55 -18.46 5.64 3.17
C ARG A 55 -18.41 4.55 2.08
N LYS A 56 -17.74 4.79 0.95
CA LYS A 56 -17.49 3.78 -0.09
C LYS A 56 -16.13 3.14 0.12
N VAL A 57 -16.07 1.82 -0.01
CA VAL A 57 -14.82 1.06 0.02
C VAL A 57 -14.03 1.29 -1.27
N LEU A 58 -12.74 1.61 -1.11
CA LEU A 58 -11.76 1.61 -2.19
C LEU A 58 -11.02 0.29 -2.20
N ILE A 59 -10.83 -0.27 -3.40
CA ILE A 59 -10.10 -1.50 -3.63
C ILE A 59 -8.97 -1.30 -4.64
N CYS A 60 -7.94 -2.13 -4.52
CA CYS A 60 -6.86 -2.23 -5.46
C CYS A 60 -7.32 -3.05 -6.68
N CYS A 61 -7.59 -2.36 -7.78
CA CYS A 61 -8.00 -2.99 -9.03
C CYS A 61 -6.76 -3.23 -9.90
N PRO A 62 -6.46 -4.48 -10.31
CA PRO A 62 -5.32 -4.73 -11.18
C PRO A 62 -5.52 -4.02 -12.53
N ASP A 63 -4.48 -3.34 -13.01
CA ASP A 63 -4.53 -2.72 -14.32
C ASP A 63 -4.40 -3.83 -15.38
N GLN A 64 -5.36 -3.93 -16.31
CA GLN A 64 -5.34 -4.97 -17.36
C GLN A 64 -4.13 -4.80 -18.32
N ASN A 65 -3.55 -3.60 -18.36
CA ASN A 65 -2.44 -3.23 -19.23
C ASN A 65 -1.11 -3.03 -18.50
N SER A 66 -1.03 -3.32 -17.20
CA SER A 66 0.28 -3.33 -16.55
C SER A 66 0.95 -4.66 -16.89
N THR A 67 1.91 -4.57 -17.82
CA THR A 67 2.93 -5.59 -17.97
C THR A 67 3.39 -6.01 -16.57
N PRO A 68 3.55 -7.32 -16.30
CA PRO A 68 4.16 -7.74 -15.05
C PRO A 68 5.43 -6.91 -14.87
N LEU A 69 5.63 -6.35 -13.67
CA LEU A 69 6.98 -6.03 -13.24
C LEU A 69 7.68 -7.38 -13.18
N ILE A 70 8.15 -7.84 -14.33
CA ILE A 70 9.17 -8.86 -14.36
C ILE A 70 10.30 -8.20 -13.59
N LEU A 71 10.75 -8.85 -12.52
CA LEU A 71 12.08 -8.62 -11.99
C LEU A 71 13.08 -9.15 -13.03
N THR A 72 13.02 -8.64 -14.25
CA THR A 72 14.08 -8.75 -15.25
C THR A 72 14.99 -7.62 -14.91
N GLN A 73 16.16 -8.00 -14.42
CA GLN A 73 17.39 -7.23 -14.40
C GLN A 73 17.32 -6.14 -15.47
N ALA A 74 17.38 -4.89 -15.03
CA ALA A 74 17.43 -3.74 -15.90
C ALA A 74 18.44 -4.02 -17.02
N THR A 75 17.96 -4.14 -18.25
CA THR A 75 18.80 -4.11 -19.43
C THR A 75 19.35 -2.69 -19.52
N VAL A 76 20.48 -2.49 -18.85
CA VAL A 76 21.35 -1.34 -19.05
C VAL A 76 21.72 -1.38 -20.53
N LYS A 77 21.22 -0.41 -21.31
CA LYS A 77 21.80 -0.11 -22.62
C LYS A 77 23.31 0.05 -22.41
N PRO A 78 24.19 -0.66 -23.14
CA PRO A 78 25.62 -0.51 -22.96
C PRO A 78 25.99 0.94 -23.36
N ILE A 79 26.27 1.76 -22.36
CA ILE A 79 26.88 3.08 -22.56
C ILE A 79 28.32 2.81 -22.96
N LYS A 80 28.65 3.10 -24.21
CA LYS A 80 29.98 3.01 -24.80
C LYS A 80 30.92 3.93 -24.00
N LEU A 81 31.85 3.31 -23.28
CA LEU A 81 32.91 3.98 -22.52
C LEU A 81 34.06 4.30 -23.48
N GLU A 82 34.12 5.53 -23.95
CA GLU A 82 35.33 6.12 -24.53
C GLU A 82 35.59 7.46 -23.83
N GLN A 83 36.55 7.40 -22.90
CA GLN A 83 37.49 8.45 -22.50
C GLN A 83 36.94 9.79 -21.96
N GLY A 84 37.02 9.94 -20.63
CA GLY A 84 36.91 11.23 -19.95
C GLY A 84 36.80 11.12 -18.43
N PHE A 85 37.94 10.92 -17.75
CA PHE A 85 38.07 10.81 -16.30
C PHE A 85 37.83 12.15 -15.58
N LYS A 86 36.87 12.20 -14.64
CA LYS A 86 37.02 12.97 -13.39
C LYS A 86 36.52 12.15 -12.22
N LYS A 87 37.48 11.57 -11.49
CA LYS A 87 37.30 10.92 -10.19
C LYS A 87 37.59 11.97 -9.12
N ALA A 88 36.60 12.29 -8.30
CA ALA A 88 36.80 12.88 -6.99
C ALA A 88 35.72 12.30 -6.05
N VAL A 89 36.22 11.65 -5.02
CA VAL A 89 35.53 11.06 -3.86
C VAL A 89 35.08 12.19 -2.92
N LEU A 90 34.02 11.93 -2.13
CA LEU A 90 33.82 12.20 -0.69
C LEU A 90 32.30 12.01 -0.44
N LEU A 91 31.75 11.00 0.26
CA LEU A 91 32.20 10.27 1.44
C LEU A 91 32.74 11.17 2.55
N ASP A 92 31.96 12.19 2.87
CA ASP A 92 32.03 12.87 4.16
C ASP A 92 30.80 12.58 5.01
N LYS A 93 31.14 12.12 6.20
CA LYS A 93 30.35 11.83 7.39
C LYS A 93 29.15 12.77 7.55
N ILE A 94 27.95 12.20 7.73
CA ILE A 94 26.94 12.82 8.59
C ILE A 94 26.90 11.99 9.89
N PRO A 95 27.63 12.39 10.95
CA PRO A 95 27.35 11.94 12.29
C PRO A 95 26.19 12.77 12.86
N LEU A 96 25.02 12.15 13.02
CA LEU A 96 24.03 12.42 14.07
C LEU A 96 22.95 11.33 13.96
N GLU A 97 23.00 10.18 14.64
CA GLU A 97 23.04 10.12 16.11
C GLU A 97 22.24 11.27 16.73
N SER A 98 20.99 11.42 16.28
CA SER A 98 19.93 12.05 17.07
C SER A 98 18.86 10.99 17.35
N THR A 99 19.25 10.10 18.26
CA THR A 99 18.47 9.75 19.46
C THR A 99 17.27 10.66 19.72
N LYS A 100 16.21 10.48 18.95
CA LYS A 100 14.86 10.75 19.41
C LYS A 100 13.97 9.68 18.82
N THR A 101 13.55 8.76 19.67
CA THR A 101 12.56 7.72 19.40
C THR A 101 11.44 8.30 18.54
N ARG A 102 11.55 8.17 17.22
CA ARG A 102 10.47 8.52 16.32
C ARG A 102 9.49 7.36 16.44
N LYS A 103 8.64 7.43 17.47
CA LYS A 103 7.59 6.45 17.82
C LYS A 103 6.52 6.30 16.72
N LEU A 104 6.73 6.89 15.55
CA LEU A 104 5.80 6.89 14.45
C LEU A 104 6.42 6.17 13.24
N PRO A 105 5.67 5.26 12.59
CA PRO A 105 6.13 4.52 11.43
C PRO A 105 6.60 5.45 10.31
N ARG A 106 7.53 4.96 9.47
CA ARG A 106 7.94 5.67 8.27
C ARG A 106 6.73 5.90 7.35
N PRO A 107 6.60 7.09 6.72
CA PRO A 107 5.52 7.35 5.77
C PRO A 107 5.63 6.37 4.59
N SER A 108 4.63 5.46 4.49
CA SER A 108 4.37 4.45 3.45
C SER A 108 3.69 3.19 4.02
N LYS A 109 3.79 2.95 5.34
CA LYS A 109 3.12 1.84 6.02
C LYS A 109 2.10 2.37 7.03
N CYS A 110 0.83 2.42 6.63
CA CYS A 110 -0.29 2.80 7.49
C CYS A 110 -1.23 1.61 7.72
N GLY A 111 -2.01 1.64 8.80
CA GLY A 111 -3.13 0.72 8.99
C GLY A 111 -2.77 -0.77 9.17
N GLN A 112 -1.54 -1.10 9.59
CA GLN A 112 -1.17 -2.48 9.86
C GLN A 112 -1.83 -2.97 11.16
N MET A 113 -2.98 -3.64 11.03
CA MET A 113 -3.66 -4.32 12.13
C MET A 113 -3.16 -5.77 12.20
N THR A 114 -2.48 -6.15 13.28
CA THR A 114 -1.87 -7.48 13.44
C THR A 114 -2.80 -8.52 14.07
N SER A 115 -3.98 -8.13 14.54
CA SER A 115 -4.93 -9.01 15.23
C SER A 115 -6.07 -9.51 14.34
N SER A 116 -6.50 -10.75 14.58
CA SER A 116 -7.76 -11.30 14.09
C SER A 116 -8.93 -10.62 14.81
N ARG A 117 -9.88 -10.08 14.04
CA ARG A 117 -11.05 -9.34 14.56
C ARG A 117 -11.94 -10.26 15.41
N ILE A 118 -11.98 -10.04 16.73
CA ILE A 118 -12.97 -10.66 17.63
C ILE A 118 -14.26 -9.84 17.54
N TYR A 119 -15.39 -10.49 17.26
CA TYR A 119 -16.71 -9.85 17.18
C TYR A 119 -17.42 -9.91 18.55
N GLY A 120 -17.98 -8.79 19.01
CA GLY A 120 -18.81 -8.73 20.22
C GLY A 120 -18.10 -8.33 21.52
N GLY A 121 -16.81 -8.00 21.47
CA GLY A 121 -16.05 -7.45 22.61
C GLY A 121 -15.74 -5.95 22.44
N ASN A 122 -15.51 -5.24 23.56
CA ASN A 122 -15.08 -3.83 23.57
C ASN A 122 -13.62 -3.65 24.07
N ALA A 123 -12.98 -4.72 24.55
CA ALA A 123 -11.62 -4.66 25.06
C ALA A 123 -10.59 -4.90 23.94
N THR A 124 -9.50 -4.14 23.98
CA THR A 124 -8.39 -4.22 23.02
C THR A 124 -7.08 -4.49 23.76
N LYS A 125 -6.13 -5.15 23.09
CA LYS A 125 -4.78 -5.34 23.62
C LYS A 125 -4.00 -4.03 23.57
N ILE A 126 -3.01 -3.90 24.45
CA ILE A 126 -2.01 -2.82 24.39
C ILE A 126 -1.37 -2.85 23.00
N ASP A 127 -1.29 -1.69 22.35
CA ASP A 127 -0.75 -1.49 20.99
C ASP A 127 -1.49 -2.22 19.85
N GLU A 128 -2.71 -2.71 20.08
CA GLU A 128 -3.53 -3.31 19.00
C GLU A 128 -3.87 -2.30 17.89
N TYR A 129 -3.94 -1.02 18.25
CA TYR A 129 -4.21 0.09 17.34
C TYR A 129 -3.11 1.15 17.46
N PRO A 130 -1.97 0.97 16.77
CA PRO A 130 -0.81 1.86 16.90
C PRO A 130 -1.06 3.32 16.47
N TRP A 131 -2.18 3.59 15.79
CA TRP A 131 -2.58 4.92 15.32
C TRP A 131 -3.54 5.65 16.29
N MET A 132 -3.82 5.09 17.45
CA MET A 132 -4.63 5.76 18.48
C MET A 132 -3.88 6.97 19.05
N ALA A 133 -4.55 8.11 19.17
CA ALA A 133 -3.98 9.34 19.67
C ALA A 133 -4.92 9.98 20.72
N LEU A 134 -4.31 10.55 21.77
CA LEU A 134 -5.00 11.34 22.77
C LEU A 134 -4.72 12.82 22.49
N ILE A 135 -5.77 13.63 22.44
CA ILE A 135 -5.65 15.09 22.27
C ILE A 135 -6.09 15.73 23.58
N GLU A 136 -5.20 16.51 24.18
CA GLU A 136 -5.46 17.29 25.39
C GLU A 136 -5.45 18.78 25.05
N TYR A 137 -6.37 19.53 25.64
CA TYR A 137 -6.47 20.98 25.48
C TYR A 137 -6.12 21.67 26.80
N THR A 138 -5.13 22.55 26.76
CA THR A 138 -4.88 23.49 27.86
C THR A 138 -5.70 24.75 27.65
N LYS A 139 -6.28 25.25 28.74
CA LYS A 139 -7.12 26.46 28.74
C LYS A 139 -6.30 27.73 28.52
#